data_AF-A0A5N6VAD1-F1
#
_entry.id   AF-A0A5N6VAD1-F1
#
_cell.length_a   1.000
_cell.length_b   1.000
_cell.length_c   1.000
_cell.angle_alpha   90.00
_cell.angle_beta   90.00
_cell.angle_gamma   90.00
#
_symmetry.space_group_name_H-M   'P 1'
#
loop_
_entity.id
_entity.type
_entity.pdbx_description
1 polymer ?
#
loop_
_entity_poly.entity_id
_entity_poly.type
_entity_poly.pdbx_seq_one_letter_code
_entity_poly.pdbx_strand_id
1 'polypeptide(L)'
;MVKNLTFDVRYDNELAHQYYGDGEKLAKQMRAIYQDKSLQFPDQFDSTFTLPPIHFMQVEASDDVDVDDLKSVHVPPGLNVDIIDFDDE
;
A
#
# COMPACT_ATOMS: atom_id res chain seq x y z
N MET A 1 -6.61 -20.12 -2.36
CA MET A 1 -6.35 -19.55 -1.02
C MET A 1 -6.11 -18.05 -1.21
N VAL A 2 -6.13 -17.25 -0.15
CA VAL A 2 -5.78 -15.83 -0.20
C VAL A 2 -4.48 -15.65 0.56
N LYS A 3 -3.60 -14.79 0.06
CA LYS A 3 -2.37 -14.41 0.76
C LYS A 3 -2.52 -13.01 1.34
N ASN A 4 -1.87 -12.77 2.46
CA ASN A 4 -1.92 -11.48 3.15
C ASN A 4 -0.60 -10.74 2.92
N LEU A 5 -0.68 -9.66 2.14
CA LEU A 5 0.46 -8.81 1.84
C LEU A 5 0.43 -7.59 2.74
N THR A 6 1.60 -7.16 3.18
CA THR A 6 1.74 -5.88 3.90
C THR A 6 2.30 -4.84 2.94
N PHE A 7 1.50 -3.79 2.72
CA PHE A 7 1.89 -2.64 1.92
C PHE A 7 2.35 -1.55 2.87
N ASP A 8 3.65 -1.29 2.85
CA ASP A 8 4.28 -0.24 3.62
C ASP A 8 4.33 1.04 2.78
N VAL A 9 3.42 1.97 3.06
CA VAL A 9 3.25 3.20 2.29
C VAL A 9 3.94 4.35 3.00
N ARG A 10 4.91 4.95 2.32
CA ARG A 10 5.71 6.07 2.79
C ARG A 10 5.56 7.26 1.86
N TYR A 11 5.72 8.45 2.41
CA TYR A 11 5.75 9.68 1.64
C TYR A 11 7.18 10.16 1.45
N ASP A 12 7.52 10.61 0.24
CA ASP A 12 8.84 11.19 -0.03
C ASP A 12 9.08 12.46 0.81
N ASN A 13 8.03 13.24 1.08
CA ASN A 13 8.09 14.49 1.82
C ASN A 13 6.72 14.92 2.39
N GLU A 14 6.73 15.99 3.19
CA GLU A 14 5.51 16.56 3.80
C GLU A 14 4.49 17.08 2.79
N LEU A 15 4.92 17.54 1.61
CA LEU A 15 4.00 17.99 0.55
C LEU A 15 3.20 16.83 -0.04
N ALA A 16 3.86 15.68 -0.24
CA ALA A 16 3.20 14.46 -0.68
C ALA A 16 2.22 13.99 0.38
N HIS A 17 2.61 14.01 1.65
CA HIS A 17 1.70 13.70 2.76
C HIS A 17 0.48 14.62 2.78
N GLN A 18 0.63 15.93 2.62
CA GLN A 18 -0.50 16.86 2.51
C GLN A 18 -1.39 16.59 1.29
N TYR A 19 -0.79 16.22 0.16
CA TYR A 19 -1.50 15.96 -1.10
C TYR A 19 -2.31 14.66 -1.04
N TYR A 20 -1.68 13.56 -0.68
CA TYR A 20 -2.30 12.23 -0.63
C TYR A 20 -3.15 12.04 0.64
N GLY A 21 -2.76 12.67 1.76
CA GLY A 21 -3.41 12.57 3.06
C GLY A 21 -3.40 11.16 3.64
N ASP A 22 -4.03 10.98 4.79
CA ASP A 22 -4.04 9.72 5.54
C ASP A 22 -5.38 8.99 5.48
N GLY A 23 -5.43 7.81 6.12
CA GLY A 23 -6.65 7.04 6.36
C GLY A 23 -7.38 6.65 5.08
N GLU A 24 -8.70 6.86 5.06
CA GLU A 24 -9.57 6.50 3.92
C GLU A 24 -9.13 7.17 2.61
N LYS A 25 -8.56 8.38 2.66
CA LYS A 25 -8.10 9.08 1.45
C LYS A 25 -6.93 8.34 0.81
N LEU A 26 -5.95 7.93 1.61
CA LEU A 26 -4.83 7.12 1.13
C LEU A 26 -5.30 5.75 0.65
N ALA A 27 -6.16 5.06 1.40
CA ALA A 27 -6.69 3.76 1.01
C ALA A 27 -7.39 3.81 -0.36
N LYS A 28 -8.19 4.85 -0.62
CA LYS A 28 -8.82 5.05 -1.95
C LYS A 28 -7.80 5.25 -3.06
N GLN A 29 -6.72 5.99 -2.80
CA GLN A 29 -5.64 6.15 -3.78
C GLN A 29 -4.93 4.82 -4.05
N MET A 30 -4.62 4.05 -3.02
CA MET A 30 -3.99 2.73 -3.17
C MET A 30 -4.89 1.78 -3.96
N ARG A 31 -6.18 1.72 -3.64
CA ARG A 31 -7.17 0.95 -4.41
C ARG A 31 -7.21 1.36 -5.89
N ALA A 32 -7.07 2.65 -6.20
CA ALA A 32 -7.05 3.13 -7.57
C ALA A 32 -5.76 2.78 -8.33
N ILE A 33 -4.60 2.86 -7.66
CA ILE A 33 -3.30 2.50 -8.25
C ILE A 33 -3.25 1.00 -8.57
N TYR A 34 -3.80 0.18 -7.68
CA TYR A 34 -3.77 -1.29 -7.76
C TYR A 34 -5.08 -1.92 -8.23
N GLN A 35 -6.00 -1.14 -8.81
CA GLN A 35 -7.36 -1.60 -9.17
C GLN A 35 -7.37 -2.81 -10.12
N ASP A 36 -6.33 -2.97 -10.93
CA ASP A 36 -6.21 -4.03 -11.95
C ASP A 36 -5.64 -5.34 -11.37
N LYS A 37 -5.14 -5.31 -10.13
CA LYS A 37 -4.37 -6.42 -9.54
C LYS A 37 -5.18 -7.36 -8.64
N SER A 38 -6.51 -7.25 -8.66
CA SER A 38 -7.42 -8.08 -7.84
C SER A 38 -7.03 -8.08 -6.34
N LEU A 39 -6.71 -6.90 -5.81
CA LEU A 39 -6.32 -6.69 -4.42
C LEU A 39 -7.46 -6.10 -3.59
N GLN A 40 -7.57 -6.52 -2.33
CA GLN A 40 -8.51 -5.94 -1.36
C GLN A 40 -7.74 -5.17 -0.29
N PHE A 41 -7.81 -3.84 -0.37
CA PHE A 41 -7.21 -2.95 0.63
C PHE A 41 -8.15 -2.71 1.80
N PRO A 42 -7.64 -2.59 3.03
CA PRO A 42 -8.43 -2.29 4.21
C PRO A 42 -8.74 -0.79 4.27
N ASP A 43 -9.87 -0.42 4.89
CA ASP A 43 -10.21 1.00 5.13
C ASP A 43 -9.49 1.57 6.37
N GLN A 44 -8.98 0.70 7.24
CA GLN A 44 -8.23 1.04 8.45
C GLN A 44 -6.89 0.32 8.44
N PHE A 45 -5.84 1.02 8.86
CA PHE A 45 -4.48 0.52 8.85
C PHE A 45 -3.66 1.19 9.96
N ASP A 46 -2.63 0.50 10.40
CA ASP A 46 -1.71 1.01 11.40
C ASP A 46 -0.78 2.07 10.79
N SER A 47 -0.34 3.00 11.63
CA SER A 47 0.52 4.11 11.22
C SER A 47 1.58 4.40 12.27
N THR A 48 2.79 4.76 11.85
CA THR A 48 3.83 5.24 12.77
C THR A 48 3.51 6.65 13.28
N PHE A 49 4.10 7.00 14.43
CA PHE A 49 4.03 8.34 15.01
C PHE A 49 5.13 9.29 14.47
N THR A 50 5.55 9.09 13.21
CA THR A 50 6.54 9.96 12.54
C THR A 50 5.85 11.02 11.68
N LEU A 51 6.60 12.03 11.23
CA LEU A 51 6.12 13.08 10.34
C LEU A 51 7.05 13.16 9.11
N PRO A 52 6.63 12.70 7.93
CA PRO A 52 5.34 12.06 7.64
C PRO A 52 5.23 10.64 8.24
N PRO A 53 4.00 10.15 8.49
CA PRO A 53 3.78 8.81 9.01
C PRO A 53 4.07 7.77 7.93
N ILE A 54 4.35 6.56 8.39
CA ILE A 54 4.45 5.35 7.58
C ILE A 54 3.19 4.53 7.84
N HIS A 55 2.51 4.08 6.78
CA HIS A 55 1.24 3.37 6.88
C HIS A 55 1.39 1.91 6.47
N PHE A 56 0.92 1.01 7.33
CA PHE A 56 1.01 -0.43 7.10
C PHE A 56 -0.38 -1.00 6.76
N MET A 57 -0.63 -1.21 5.47
CA MET A 57 -1.91 -1.76 5.01
C MET A 57 -1.83 -3.26 4.82
N GLN A 58 -2.70 -4.01 5.50
CA GLN A 58 -2.86 -5.45 5.28
C GLN A 58 -3.80 -5.69 4.10
N VAL A 59 -3.22 -6.05 2.96
CA VAL A 59 -3.93 -6.24 1.69
C VAL A 59 -4.13 -7.72 1.45
N GLU A 60 -5.38 -8.13 1.24
CA GLU A 60 -5.70 -9.50 0.85
C GLU A 60 -5.54 -9.61 -0.67
N ALA A 61 -4.73 -10.58 -1.10
CA ALA A 61 -4.47 -10.88 -2.50
C ALA A 61 -4.86 -12.33 -2.82
N SER A 62 -5.19 -12.60 -4.08
CA SER A 62 -5.33 -13.99 -4.53
C SER A 62 -3.96 -14.67 -4.55
N ASP A 63 -3.93 -15.98 -4.27
CA ASP A 63 -2.69 -16.78 -4.28
C ASP A 63 -1.89 -16.67 -5.60
N ASP A 64 -2.61 -16.53 -6.71
CA ASP A 64 -2.08 -16.42 -8.08
C ASP A 64 -1.41 -15.06 -8.38
N VAL A 65 -1.59 -14.05 -7.50
CA VAL A 65 -1.01 -12.72 -7.70
C VAL A 65 0.50 -12.77 -7.50
N ASP A 66 1.24 -12.35 -8.51
CA ASP A 66 2.70 -12.28 -8.46
C ASP A 66 3.15 -10.99 -7.75
N VAL A 67 3.93 -11.13 -6.68
CA VAL A 67 4.39 -9.98 -5.87
C VAL A 67 5.35 -9.09 -6.67
N ASP A 68 6.12 -9.65 -7.60
CA ASP A 68 7.05 -8.86 -8.43
C ASP A 68 6.29 -7.96 -9.42
N ASP A 69 5.16 -8.46 -9.94
CA ASP A 69 4.24 -7.68 -10.77
C ASP A 69 3.58 -6.54 -9.96
N LEU A 70 3.23 -6.78 -8.69
CA LEU A 70 2.74 -5.71 -7.80
C LEU A 70 3.80 -4.64 -7.54
N LYS A 71 5.06 -5.05 -7.35
CA LYS A 71 6.20 -4.11 -7.16
C LYS A 71 6.51 -3.32 -8.43
N SER A 72 6.17 -3.87 -9.61
CA SER A 72 6.31 -3.20 -10.90
C SER A 72 5.19 -2.19 -11.20
N VAL A 73 4.14 -2.10 -10.36
CA VAL A 73 3.07 -1.11 -10.53
C VAL A 73 3.64 0.31 -10.38
N HIS A 74 3.24 1.19 -11.30
CA HIS A 74 3.67 2.58 -11.28
C HIS A 74 2.95 3.34 -10.15
N VAL A 75 3.67 3.51 -9.04
CA VAL A 75 3.24 4.36 -7.92
C VAL A 75 3.49 5.83 -8.29
N PRO A 76 2.51 6.73 -8.12
CA PRO A 76 2.66 8.13 -8.47
C PRO A 76 3.75 8.80 -7.62
N PRO A 77 4.39 9.87 -8.13
CA PRO A 77 5.50 10.52 -7.45
C PRO A 77 5.06 11.07 -6.08
N GLY A 78 5.95 10.99 -5.10
CA GLY A 78 5.68 11.38 -3.72
C GLY A 78 5.25 10.23 -2.81
N LEU A 79 4.95 9.06 -3.37
CA LEU A 79 4.62 7.85 -2.62
C LEU A 79 5.63 6.74 -2.94
N ASN A 80 6.04 6.04 -1.89
CA ASN A 80 6.86 4.85 -1.97
C ASN A 80 6.08 3.73 -1.31
N VAL A 81 5.87 2.64 -2.04
CA VAL A 81 5.15 1.47 -1.54
C VAL A 81 6.12 0.30 -1.55
N ASP A 82 6.36 -0.27 -0.38
CA ASP A 82 7.10 -1.51 -0.24
C ASP A 82 6.12 -2.65 0.08
N ILE A 83 6.24 -3.77 -0.63
CA ILE A 83 5.31 -4.89 -0.49
C ILE A 83 6.06 -6.06 0.13
N ILE A 84 5.61 -6.43 1.33
CA ILE A 84 6.16 -7.51 2.14
C ILE A 84 5.16 -8.67 2.12
N ASP A 85 5.62 -9.83 1.70
CA ASP A 85 4.88 -11.09 1.81
C ASP A 85 5.45 -11.87 2.99
N PHE A 86 4.65 -12.08 4.03
CA PHE A 86 5.08 -12.81 5.24
C PHE A 86 4.84 -14.31 5.14
N ASP A 87 4.18 -14.79 4.06
CA ASP A 87 3.95 -16.22 3.82
C ASP A 87 5.12 -16.88 3.06
N ASP A 88 6.11 -16.11 2.60
CA ASP A 88 7.32 -16.60 1.91
C ASP A 88 8.43 -17.07 2.89
N GLU A 89 8.10 -17.32 4.17
CA GLU A 89 9.00 -17.94 5.19
C GLU A 89 8.87 -19.46 5.32
#